data_AF-A0A3N5Z5Y4-F1
#
_entry.id   AF-A0A3N5Z5Y4-F1
#
_cell.length_a   1.000
_cell.length_b   1.000
_cell.length_c   1.000
_cell.angle_alpha   90.00
_cell.angle_beta   90.00
_cell.angle_gamma   90.00
#
_symmetry.space_group_name_H-M   'P 1'
#
loop_
_entity.id
_entity.type
_entity.pdbx_description
1 polymer ?
#
loop_
_entity_poly.entity_id
_entity_poly.type
_entity_poly.pdbx_seq_one_letter_code
_entity_poly.pdbx_strand_id
1 'polypeptide(L)'
;MNETDDEKSRNRDLKKQIIALLVGAFIILLSGFFYLLSLYIYAETPGSAHAEKKIFSIHTGQNINIIAEKLHHLKIIQNPSKFKMLSRIKALSNKLKTGEYKLSPSMTPNEILDIIVSGKSMLYRITIPEGCNLTQVSLIIEKSELISCEKFYQVATDPTVTREMGISADTFEGYLFPDTYLFPKKTTPKIIIGTMLNRFREIFTKEWKNQANRLGLSIHEVVILASMIEKETGSAFERPIISSVFHNRLQKGMRLESDPTVIYAIQDFDGNLTREHLQTLTPYNTYKIIGLPLGPIANPGRKALEAALYPADTDYLFFVSKRDATHQFSNNIDEHNRAVKIFQIQKR
;
A
#
# COMPACT_ATOMS: atom_id res chain seq x y z
N MET A 1 17.24 -92.88 10.32
CA MET A 1 18.40 -91.99 10.57
C MET A 1 18.39 -90.77 9.63
N ASN A 2 17.22 -90.27 9.16
CA ASN A 2 17.11 -89.19 8.16
C ASN A 2 16.35 -87.93 8.64
N GLU A 3 15.59 -87.96 9.74
CA GLU A 3 14.83 -86.79 10.21
C GLU A 3 15.70 -85.70 10.85
N THR A 4 16.80 -86.09 11.50
CA THR A 4 17.70 -85.17 12.21
C THR A 4 18.61 -84.36 11.29
N ASP A 5 18.85 -84.81 10.06
CA ASP A 5 19.66 -84.10 9.07
C ASP A 5 18.83 -83.13 8.22
N ASP A 6 17.57 -83.47 7.95
CA ASP A 6 16.63 -82.59 7.24
C ASP A 6 16.20 -81.38 8.10
N GLU A 7 16.01 -81.59 9.40
CA GLU A 7 15.73 -80.51 10.35
C GLU A 7 16.94 -79.59 10.57
N LYS A 8 18.17 -80.13 10.56
CA LYS A 8 19.42 -79.34 10.58
C LYS A 8 19.63 -78.55 9.28
N SER A 9 19.28 -79.12 8.14
CA SER A 9 19.33 -78.45 6.83
C SER A 9 18.36 -77.26 6.79
N ARG A 10 17.10 -77.49 7.17
CA ARG A 10 16.05 -76.46 7.27
C ARG A 10 16.44 -75.33 8.23
N ASN A 11 17.02 -75.65 9.39
CA ASN A 11 17.51 -74.65 10.35
C ASN A 11 18.73 -73.85 9.84
N ARG A 12 19.59 -74.45 8.99
CA ARG A 12 20.69 -73.73 8.34
C ARG A 12 20.17 -72.74 7.29
N ASP A 13 19.17 -73.12 6.51
CA ASP A 13 18.61 -72.25 5.48
C ASP A 13 17.75 -71.11 6.07
N LEU A 14 17.00 -71.38 7.15
CA LEU A 14 16.34 -70.34 7.95
C LEU A 14 17.33 -69.32 8.53
N LYS A 15 18.46 -69.78 9.10
CA LYS A 15 19.52 -68.89 9.60
C LYS A 15 20.13 -68.03 8.49
N LYS A 16 20.38 -68.60 7.31
CA LYS A 16 20.88 -67.84 6.14
C LYS A 16 19.87 -66.78 5.68
N GLN A 17 18.58 -67.10 5.64
CA GLN A 17 17.53 -66.14 5.28
C GLN A 17 17.43 -65.00 6.31
N ILE A 18 17.48 -65.31 7.61
CA ILE A 18 17.48 -64.29 8.68
C ILE A 18 18.72 -63.39 8.58
N ILE A 19 19.91 -63.97 8.37
CA ILE A 19 21.15 -63.19 8.19
C ILE A 19 21.04 -62.31 6.94
N ALA A 20 20.52 -62.82 5.82
CA ALA A 20 20.32 -62.05 4.61
C ALA A 20 19.35 -60.87 4.82
N LEU A 21 18.25 -61.09 5.56
CA LEU A 21 17.30 -60.03 5.92
C LEU A 21 17.94 -58.99 6.86
N LEU A 22 18.72 -59.42 7.86
CA LEU A 22 19.41 -58.52 8.78
C LEU A 22 20.48 -57.69 8.07
N VAL A 23 21.26 -58.31 7.17
CA VAL A 23 22.24 -57.62 6.33
C VAL A 23 21.54 -56.64 5.39
N GLY A 24 20.44 -57.05 4.76
CA GLY A 24 19.63 -56.16 3.91
C GLY A 24 19.08 -54.96 4.69
N ALA A 25 18.50 -55.20 5.86
CA ALA A 25 18.00 -54.13 6.75
C ALA A 25 19.13 -53.21 7.20
N PHE A 26 20.30 -53.75 7.55
CA PHE A 26 21.48 -52.96 7.92
C PHE A 26 21.95 -52.07 6.77
N ILE A 27 22.02 -52.59 5.53
CA ILE A 27 22.38 -51.80 4.34
C ILE A 27 21.37 -50.68 4.09
N ILE A 28 20.08 -50.93 4.27
CA ILE A 28 19.02 -49.91 4.13
C ILE A 28 19.18 -48.83 5.20
N LEU A 29 19.38 -49.21 6.47
CA LEU A 29 19.59 -48.26 7.56
C LEU A 29 20.87 -47.44 7.37
N LEU A 30 21.96 -48.07 6.98
CA LEU A 30 23.23 -47.42 6.72
C LEU A 30 23.12 -46.44 5.54
N SER A 31 22.45 -46.84 4.47
CA SER A 31 22.18 -45.98 3.30
C SER A 31 21.28 -44.80 3.68
N GLY A 32 20.26 -45.03 4.50
CA GLY A 32 19.40 -43.98 5.05
C GLY A 32 20.17 -43.00 5.93
N PHE A 33 21.05 -43.50 6.80
CA PHE A 33 21.92 -42.68 7.64
C PHE A 33 22.86 -41.80 6.80
N PHE A 34 23.57 -42.38 5.82
CA PHE A 34 24.42 -41.60 4.93
C PHE A 34 23.64 -40.58 4.11
N TYR A 35 22.43 -40.91 3.67
CA TYR A 35 21.56 -39.97 2.98
C TYR A 35 21.18 -38.79 3.88
N LEU A 36 20.72 -39.06 5.12
CA LEU A 36 20.39 -38.02 6.10
C LEU A 36 21.60 -37.16 6.48
N LEU A 37 22.76 -37.77 6.67
CA LEU A 37 24.01 -37.05 6.91
C LEU A 37 24.37 -36.15 5.73
N SER A 38 24.26 -36.66 4.49
CA SER A 38 24.51 -35.88 3.28
C SER A 38 23.52 -34.73 3.08
N LEU A 39 22.31 -34.86 3.65
CA LEU A 39 21.28 -33.84 3.63
C LEU A 39 21.52 -32.78 4.70
N TYR A 40 21.94 -33.19 5.89
CA TYR A 40 22.36 -32.30 6.97
C TYR A 40 23.55 -31.44 6.55
N ILE A 41 24.60 -32.05 5.99
CA ILE A 41 25.76 -31.33 5.45
C ILE A 41 25.31 -30.34 4.37
N TYR A 42 24.46 -30.78 3.44
CA TYR A 42 23.92 -29.89 2.41
C TYR A 42 23.15 -28.71 3.01
N ALA A 43 22.34 -28.92 4.03
CA ALA A 43 21.49 -27.90 4.63
C ALA A 43 22.28 -26.76 5.30
N GLU A 44 23.48 -27.06 5.79
CA GLU A 44 24.38 -26.12 6.49
C GLU A 44 25.54 -25.61 5.62
N THR A 45 25.74 -26.17 4.42
CA THR A 45 26.85 -25.77 3.55
C THR A 45 26.35 -24.80 2.46
N PRO A 46 26.91 -23.58 2.37
CA PRO A 46 26.63 -22.65 1.28
C PRO A 46 26.90 -23.26 -0.09
N GLY A 47 26.11 -22.85 -1.10
CA GLY A 47 26.31 -23.31 -2.47
C GLY A 47 27.60 -22.80 -3.11
N SER A 48 28.09 -21.63 -2.72
CA SER A 48 29.35 -21.03 -3.18
C SER A 48 29.80 -19.91 -2.24
N ALA A 49 31.10 -19.60 -2.18
CA ALA A 49 31.59 -18.41 -1.47
C ALA A 49 31.21 -17.09 -2.18
N HIS A 50 30.67 -17.16 -3.40
CA HIS A 50 30.28 -15.98 -4.19
C HIS A 50 29.04 -15.31 -3.60
N ALA A 51 29.23 -14.14 -2.98
CA ALA A 51 28.21 -13.41 -2.23
C ALA A 51 27.32 -12.49 -3.08
N GLU A 52 27.33 -12.64 -4.41
CA GLU A 52 26.47 -11.84 -5.28
C GLU A 52 25.00 -12.15 -5.00
N LYS A 53 24.23 -11.09 -4.74
CA LYS A 53 22.80 -11.19 -4.45
C LYS A 53 22.02 -11.18 -5.75
N LYS A 54 21.16 -12.18 -5.93
CA LYS A 54 20.25 -12.32 -7.06
C LYS A 54 18.81 -12.14 -6.58
N ILE A 55 17.99 -11.50 -7.40
CA ILE A 55 16.56 -11.36 -7.14
C ILE A 55 15.87 -12.64 -7.58
N PHE A 56 15.19 -13.30 -6.65
CA PHE A 56 14.42 -14.51 -6.87
C PHE A 56 12.94 -14.26 -6.65
N SER A 57 12.10 -14.51 -7.65
CA SER A 57 10.66 -14.28 -7.57
C SER A 57 9.86 -15.58 -7.48
N ILE A 58 8.97 -15.66 -6.48
CA ILE A 58 8.00 -16.74 -6.27
C ILE A 58 6.60 -16.20 -6.56
N HIS A 59 5.91 -16.83 -7.49
CA HIS A 59 4.55 -16.46 -7.88
C HIS A 59 3.49 -17.35 -7.19
N THR A 60 2.26 -16.85 -7.12
CA THR A 60 1.12 -17.60 -6.58
C THR A 60 0.92 -18.91 -7.34
N GLY A 61 0.66 -19.99 -6.60
CA GLY A 61 0.46 -21.33 -7.15
C GLY A 61 1.74 -22.10 -7.49
N GLN A 62 2.93 -21.51 -7.31
CA GLN A 62 4.18 -22.24 -7.50
C GLN A 62 4.45 -23.19 -6.34
N ASN A 63 4.65 -24.47 -6.65
CA ASN A 63 5.02 -25.49 -5.68
C ASN A 63 6.54 -25.56 -5.47
N ILE A 64 6.96 -26.29 -4.42
CA ILE A 64 8.37 -26.52 -4.09
C ILE A 64 9.20 -27.08 -5.26
N ASN A 65 8.61 -27.89 -6.14
CA ASN A 65 9.35 -28.46 -7.26
C ASN A 65 9.80 -27.35 -8.22
N ILE A 66 8.87 -26.49 -8.62
CA ILE A 66 9.17 -25.36 -9.52
C ILE A 66 10.16 -24.39 -8.85
N ILE A 67 9.99 -24.11 -7.56
CA ILE A 67 10.85 -23.21 -6.80
C ILE A 67 12.29 -23.75 -6.74
N ALA A 68 12.47 -25.03 -6.42
CA ALA A 68 13.78 -25.66 -6.33
C ALA A 68 14.51 -25.67 -7.69
N GLU A 69 13.81 -25.99 -8.78
CA GLU A 69 14.42 -25.97 -10.12
C GLU A 69 14.83 -24.54 -10.52
N LYS A 70 13.98 -23.53 -10.26
CA LYS A 70 14.34 -22.13 -10.54
C LYS A 70 15.54 -21.65 -9.71
N LEU A 71 15.61 -21.99 -8.42
CA LEU A 71 16.75 -21.66 -7.56
C LEU A 71 18.05 -22.28 -8.11
N HIS A 72 17.97 -23.51 -8.60
CA HIS A 72 19.11 -24.20 -9.22
C HIS A 72 19.53 -23.55 -10.55
N HIS A 73 18.58 -23.22 -11.43
CA HIS A 73 18.86 -22.51 -12.68
C HIS A 73 19.56 -21.15 -12.47
N LEU A 74 19.19 -20.43 -11.41
CA LEU A 74 19.82 -19.18 -11.02
C LEU A 74 21.16 -19.38 -10.28
N LYS A 75 21.59 -20.63 -10.10
CA LYS A 75 22.80 -21.05 -9.36
C LYS A 75 22.80 -20.59 -7.90
N ILE A 76 21.61 -20.43 -7.31
CA ILE A 76 21.44 -20.07 -5.88
C ILE A 76 21.60 -21.31 -5.00
N ILE A 77 21.10 -22.46 -5.47
CA ILE A 77 21.29 -23.76 -4.81
C ILE A 77 21.99 -24.74 -5.76
N GLN A 78 22.70 -25.72 -5.20
CA GLN A 78 23.43 -26.72 -5.98
C GLN A 78 22.62 -27.97 -6.33
N ASN A 79 21.69 -28.38 -5.45
CA ASN A 79 20.95 -29.63 -5.64
C ASN A 79 19.46 -29.46 -5.37
N PRO A 80 18.62 -29.38 -6.43
CA PRO A 80 17.18 -29.14 -6.26
C PRO A 80 16.49 -30.31 -5.54
N SER A 81 16.93 -31.56 -5.74
CA SER A 81 16.35 -32.73 -5.08
C SER A 81 16.58 -32.74 -3.57
N LYS A 82 17.80 -32.38 -3.13
CA LYS A 82 18.09 -32.22 -1.69
C LYS A 82 17.31 -31.06 -1.08
N PHE A 83 17.17 -29.93 -1.78
CA PHE A 83 16.35 -28.81 -1.32
C PHE A 83 14.87 -29.20 -1.15
N LYS A 84 14.31 -29.92 -2.13
CA LYS A 84 12.95 -30.48 -2.06
C LYS A 84 12.80 -31.37 -0.82
N MET A 85 13.72 -32.31 -0.60
CA MET A 85 13.68 -33.22 0.54
C MET A 85 13.80 -32.49 1.88
N LEU A 86 14.72 -31.53 1.98
CA LEU A 86 14.93 -30.69 3.17
C LEU A 86 13.64 -29.95 3.55
N SER A 87 12.96 -29.33 2.58
CA SER A 87 11.70 -28.62 2.83
C SER A 87 10.56 -29.55 3.29
N ARG A 88 10.55 -30.81 2.84
CA ARG A 88 9.54 -31.82 3.22
C ARG A 88 9.78 -32.32 4.63
N ILE A 89 11.02 -32.68 4.97
CA ILE A 89 11.39 -33.14 6.32
C ILE A 89 11.11 -32.05 7.35
N LYS A 90 11.37 -30.78 7.03
CA LYS A 90 11.03 -29.64 7.90
C LYS A 90 9.54 -29.26 7.90
N ALA A 91 8.70 -29.93 7.12
CA ALA A 91 7.28 -29.56 6.93
C ALA A 91 7.06 -28.10 6.49
N LEU A 92 7.99 -27.57 5.68
CA LEU A 92 7.98 -26.19 5.17
C LEU A 92 7.55 -26.09 3.70
N SER A 93 7.41 -27.22 3.00
CA SER A 93 7.09 -27.24 1.56
C SER A 93 5.84 -26.44 1.18
N ASN A 94 4.84 -26.41 2.07
CA ASN A 94 3.56 -25.71 1.86
C ASN A 94 3.52 -24.33 2.54
N LYS A 95 4.61 -23.91 3.18
CA LYS A 95 4.72 -22.63 3.92
C LYS A 95 5.52 -21.57 3.15
N LEU A 96 6.03 -21.90 1.97
CA LEU A 96 6.79 -20.98 1.13
C LEU A 96 5.90 -19.81 0.70
N LYS A 97 6.31 -18.58 1.04
CA LYS A 97 5.53 -17.38 0.75
C LYS A 97 5.88 -16.84 -0.64
N THR A 98 4.87 -16.29 -1.31
CA THR A 98 5.05 -15.56 -2.56
C THR A 98 5.79 -14.24 -2.30
N GLY A 99 6.56 -13.76 -3.28
CA GLY A 99 7.32 -12.53 -3.15
C GLY A 99 8.64 -12.54 -3.93
N GLU A 100 9.35 -11.42 -3.88
CA GLU A 100 10.71 -11.29 -4.40
C GLU A 100 11.71 -11.33 -3.25
N TYR A 101 12.76 -12.13 -3.36
CA TYR A 101 13.75 -12.33 -2.30
C TYR A 101 15.14 -12.03 -2.85
N LYS A 102 15.96 -11.32 -2.07
CA LYS A 102 17.40 -11.20 -2.35
C LYS A 102 18.11 -12.40 -1.78
N LEU A 103 18.43 -13.36 -2.63
CA LEU A 103 19.12 -14.59 -2.25
C LEU A 103 20.54 -14.58 -2.81
N SER A 104 21.45 -15.32 -2.19
CA SER A 104 22.83 -15.43 -2.68
C SER A 104 23.28 -16.90 -2.62
N PRO A 105 24.16 -17.34 -3.53
CA PRO A 105 24.79 -18.65 -3.43
C PRO A 105 25.60 -18.86 -2.13
N SER A 106 25.99 -17.78 -1.46
CA SER A 106 26.66 -17.82 -0.15
C SER A 106 25.74 -18.09 1.04
N MET A 107 24.42 -18.13 0.81
CA MET A 107 23.47 -18.54 1.84
C MET A 107 23.36 -20.06 1.90
N THR A 108 23.15 -20.59 3.11
CA THR A 108 22.85 -22.01 3.27
C THR A 108 21.43 -22.33 2.78
N PRO A 109 21.15 -23.57 2.34
CA PRO A 109 19.79 -23.97 2.02
C PRO A 109 18.77 -23.74 3.14
N ASN A 110 19.21 -23.85 4.41
CA ASN A 110 18.38 -23.52 5.57
C ASN A 110 18.02 -22.03 5.62
N GLU A 111 18.99 -21.13 5.47
CA GLU A 111 18.76 -19.70 5.45
C GLU A 111 17.82 -19.28 4.31
N ILE A 112 18.01 -19.87 3.12
CA ILE A 112 17.14 -19.61 1.95
C ILE A 112 15.70 -20.03 2.25
N LEU A 113 15.50 -21.22 2.84
CA LEU A 113 14.18 -21.70 3.27
C LEU A 113 13.55 -20.76 4.29
N ASP A 114 14.30 -20.34 5.31
CA ASP A 114 13.80 -19.48 6.38
C ASP A 114 13.42 -18.08 5.85
N ILE A 115 14.20 -17.50 4.93
CA ILE A 115 13.86 -16.24 4.26
C ILE A 115 12.54 -16.37 3.48
N ILE A 116 12.38 -17.44 2.69
CA ILE A 116 11.18 -17.64 1.88
C ILE A 116 9.96 -17.94 2.75
N VAL A 117 10.11 -18.71 3.82
CA VAL A 117 9.01 -19.06 4.75
C VAL A 117 8.60 -17.86 5.59
N SER A 118 9.56 -17.06 6.05
CA SER A 118 9.26 -15.84 6.83
C SER A 118 8.54 -14.78 6.00
N GLY A 119 8.58 -14.86 4.67
CA GLY A 119 7.96 -13.88 3.79
C GLY A 119 8.65 -12.51 3.81
N LYS A 120 9.91 -12.44 4.29
CA LYS A 120 10.77 -11.25 4.25
C LYS A 120 11.18 -10.91 2.81
N SER A 121 10.19 -10.60 2.01
CA SER A 121 10.33 -10.21 0.61
C SER A 121 10.79 -8.77 0.49
N MET A 122 11.31 -8.42 -0.67
CA MET A 122 11.60 -7.05 -1.05
C MET A 122 10.30 -6.26 -1.14
N LEU A 123 10.29 -5.14 -0.41
CA LEU A 123 9.21 -4.18 -0.45
C LEU A 123 9.69 -2.90 -1.15
N TYR A 124 8.80 -2.33 -1.93
CA TYR A 124 8.97 -1.08 -2.65
C TYR A 124 8.28 0.01 -1.84
N ARG A 125 9.04 1.06 -1.55
CA ARG A 125 8.57 2.22 -0.80
C ARG A 125 7.85 3.18 -1.73
N ILE A 126 6.61 3.50 -1.41
CA ILE A 126 5.83 4.56 -2.06
C ILE A 126 5.50 5.60 -1.01
N THR A 127 5.78 6.87 -1.26
CA THR A 127 5.35 7.96 -0.39
C THR A 127 4.35 8.81 -1.14
N ILE A 128 3.15 8.94 -0.59
CA ILE A 128 2.07 9.75 -1.13
C ILE A 128 1.99 11.05 -0.31
N PRO A 129 2.32 12.22 -0.88
CA PRO A 129 2.20 13.49 -0.19
C PRO A 129 0.74 13.88 0.09
N GLU A 130 0.53 14.72 1.11
CA GLU A 130 -0.74 15.36 1.39
C GLU A 130 -1.14 16.30 0.25
N GLY A 131 -2.44 16.43 -0.03
CA GLY A 131 -2.93 17.32 -1.07
C GLY A 131 -2.78 16.81 -2.51
N CYS A 132 -2.35 15.55 -2.69
CA CYS A 132 -2.32 14.87 -3.98
C CYS A 132 -3.72 14.39 -4.39
N ASN A 133 -4.11 14.64 -5.64
CA ASN A 133 -5.32 14.05 -6.23
C ASN A 133 -5.07 12.64 -6.79
N LEU A 134 -6.12 11.94 -7.22
CA LEU A 134 -6.03 10.57 -7.76
C LEU A 134 -5.06 10.47 -8.94
N THR A 135 -5.09 11.43 -9.87
CA THR A 135 -4.17 11.44 -11.02
C THR A 135 -2.71 11.50 -10.57
N GLN A 136 -2.38 12.38 -9.61
CA GLN A 136 -1.04 12.49 -9.05
C GLN A 136 -0.64 11.23 -8.28
N VAL A 137 -1.56 10.63 -7.51
CA VAL A 137 -1.32 9.36 -6.82
C VAL A 137 -1.00 8.25 -7.83
N SER A 138 -1.75 8.13 -8.93
CA SER A 138 -1.51 7.16 -10.00
C SER A 138 -0.12 7.32 -10.62
N LEU A 139 0.32 8.57 -10.87
CA LEU A 139 1.65 8.87 -11.41
C LEU A 139 2.77 8.51 -10.41
N ILE A 140 2.57 8.74 -9.11
CA ILE A 140 3.55 8.36 -8.08
C ILE A 140 3.67 6.83 -8.00
N ILE A 141 2.55 6.11 -8.09
CA ILE A 141 2.55 4.65 -8.08
C ILE A 141 3.23 4.09 -9.33
N GLU A 142 3.02 4.69 -10.49
CA GLU A 142 3.69 4.28 -11.72
C GLU A 142 5.21 4.43 -11.64
N LYS A 143 5.71 5.52 -11.04
CA LYS A 143 7.16 5.71 -10.79
C LYS A 143 7.79 4.64 -9.90
N SER A 144 6.99 3.95 -9.08
CA SER A 144 7.46 2.81 -8.28
C SER A 144 7.54 1.48 -9.06
N GLU A 145 7.15 1.50 -10.33
CA GLU A 145 7.08 0.36 -11.24
C GLU A 145 6.23 -0.81 -10.71
N LEU A 146 5.29 -0.54 -9.80
CA LEU A 146 4.41 -1.57 -9.25
C LEU A 146 3.22 -1.84 -10.17
N ILE A 147 2.61 -0.77 -10.66
CA ILE A 147 1.36 -0.76 -11.45
C ILE A 147 1.43 0.43 -12.41
N SER A 148 0.89 0.29 -13.63
CA SER A 148 0.75 1.43 -14.55
C SER A 148 -0.29 2.43 -14.04
N CYS A 149 -0.09 3.72 -14.38
CA CYS A 149 -0.98 4.81 -14.00
C CYS A 149 -2.44 4.49 -14.39
N GLU A 150 -2.66 4.07 -15.64
CA GLU A 150 -3.97 3.72 -16.20
C GLU A 150 -4.70 2.65 -15.37
N LYS A 151 -4.01 1.55 -15.02
CA LYS A 151 -4.64 0.44 -14.29
C LYS A 151 -5.00 0.82 -12.86
N PHE A 152 -4.18 1.66 -12.23
CA PHE A 152 -4.49 2.15 -10.91
C PHE A 152 -5.68 3.11 -10.95
N TYR A 153 -5.63 4.09 -11.85
CA TYR A 153 -6.66 5.11 -11.99
C TYR A 153 -8.03 4.49 -12.28
N GLN A 154 -8.11 3.56 -13.24
CA GLN A 154 -9.36 2.85 -13.57
C GLN A 154 -10.02 2.20 -12.34
N VAL A 155 -9.26 1.53 -11.48
CA VAL A 155 -9.80 0.89 -10.27
C VAL A 155 -10.12 1.95 -9.20
N ALA A 156 -9.35 3.02 -9.12
CA ALA A 156 -9.57 4.11 -8.17
C ALA A 156 -10.81 4.96 -8.48
N THR A 157 -11.26 4.95 -9.73
CA THR A 157 -12.46 5.67 -10.21
C THR A 157 -13.63 4.75 -10.55
N ASP A 158 -13.58 3.47 -10.17
CA ASP A 158 -14.66 2.52 -10.41
C ASP A 158 -15.68 2.54 -9.26
N PRO A 159 -16.93 3.01 -9.49
CA PRO A 159 -17.96 3.10 -8.46
C PRO A 159 -18.39 1.72 -7.92
N THR A 160 -18.15 0.63 -8.65
CA THR A 160 -18.43 -0.71 -8.15
C THR A 160 -17.44 -1.07 -7.05
N VAL A 161 -16.16 -0.74 -7.24
CA VAL A 161 -15.09 -1.01 -6.27
C VAL A 161 -15.21 -0.12 -5.04
N THR A 162 -15.57 1.15 -5.20
CA THR A 162 -15.81 2.04 -4.04
C THR A 162 -16.93 1.50 -3.14
N ARG A 163 -18.04 1.07 -3.75
CA ARG A 163 -19.18 0.47 -3.04
C ARG A 163 -18.81 -0.87 -2.39
N GLU A 164 -18.12 -1.76 -3.11
CA GLU A 164 -17.58 -3.01 -2.55
C GLU A 164 -16.72 -2.76 -1.30
N MET A 165 -15.95 -1.68 -1.32
CA MET A 165 -15.07 -1.29 -0.22
C MET A 165 -15.76 -0.41 0.82
N GLY A 166 -17.06 -0.11 0.72
CA GLY A 166 -17.82 0.61 1.74
C GLY A 166 -17.57 2.13 1.75
N ILE A 167 -17.28 2.73 0.60
CA ILE A 167 -17.24 4.18 0.40
C ILE A 167 -18.50 4.60 -0.37
N SER A 168 -19.22 5.58 0.18
CA SER A 168 -20.42 6.17 -0.43
C SER A 168 -20.06 7.32 -1.37
N ALA A 169 -19.16 7.08 -2.32
CA ALA A 169 -18.73 8.01 -3.35
C ALA A 169 -18.38 7.26 -4.64
N ASP A 170 -18.39 7.95 -5.78
CA ASP A 170 -18.12 7.33 -7.09
C ASP A 170 -16.64 7.01 -7.29
N THR A 171 -15.74 7.67 -6.57
CA THR A 171 -14.28 7.46 -6.65
C THR A 171 -13.66 7.40 -5.25
N PHE A 172 -12.39 7.00 -5.18
CA PHE A 172 -11.59 7.05 -3.95
C PHE A 172 -10.91 8.41 -3.71
N GLU A 173 -11.25 9.47 -4.47
CA GLU A 173 -10.67 10.80 -4.26
C GLU A 173 -11.00 11.29 -2.84
N GLY A 174 -9.98 11.75 -2.11
CA GLY A 174 -10.09 12.12 -0.70
C GLY A 174 -9.93 10.97 0.31
N TYR A 175 -10.01 9.71 -0.12
CA TYR A 175 -9.98 8.53 0.77
C TYR A 175 -8.66 7.77 0.75
N LEU A 176 -7.77 8.05 -0.19
CA LEU A 176 -6.46 7.42 -0.28
C LEU A 176 -5.48 8.17 0.64
N PHE A 177 -5.43 7.77 1.91
CA PHE A 177 -4.70 8.54 2.93
C PHE A 177 -3.23 8.79 2.56
N PRO A 178 -2.71 10.03 2.71
CA PRO A 178 -1.30 10.34 2.50
C PRO A 178 -0.40 9.68 3.56
N ASP A 179 0.49 8.79 3.15
CA ASP A 179 1.50 8.18 4.02
C ASP A 179 2.63 7.56 3.19
N THR A 180 3.61 6.97 3.85
CA THR A 180 4.59 6.06 3.25
C THR A 180 4.13 4.61 3.40
N TYR A 181 3.98 3.92 2.26
CA TYR A 181 3.56 2.53 2.17
C TYR A 181 4.69 1.65 1.63
N LEU A 182 4.65 0.37 2.03
CA LEU A 182 5.60 -0.65 1.60
C LEU A 182 4.83 -1.78 0.93
N PHE A 183 5.09 -2.02 -0.35
CA PHE A 183 4.38 -3.04 -1.13
C PHE A 183 5.35 -4.03 -1.80
N PRO A 184 5.03 -5.33 -1.84
CA PRO A 184 5.80 -6.27 -2.66
C PRO A 184 5.60 -5.98 -4.15
N LYS A 185 6.55 -6.41 -4.99
CA LYS A 185 6.40 -6.35 -6.45
C LYS A 185 5.14 -7.12 -6.88
N LYS A 186 4.46 -6.63 -7.92
CA LYS A 186 3.20 -7.19 -8.46
C LYS A 186 1.99 -7.10 -7.52
N THR A 187 1.97 -6.14 -6.60
CA THR A 187 0.77 -5.80 -5.84
C THR A 187 -0.34 -5.33 -6.79
N THR A 188 -1.59 -5.72 -6.55
CA THR A 188 -2.73 -5.32 -7.38
C THR A 188 -3.29 -3.95 -6.99
N PRO A 189 -3.99 -3.23 -7.88
CA PRO A 189 -4.54 -1.91 -7.54
C PRO A 189 -5.47 -1.95 -6.32
N LYS A 190 -6.35 -2.98 -6.25
CA LYS A 190 -7.28 -3.18 -5.12
C LYS A 190 -6.54 -3.32 -3.78
N ILE A 191 -5.37 -3.98 -3.75
CA ILE A 191 -4.58 -4.12 -2.50
C ILE A 191 -3.97 -2.77 -2.10
N ILE A 192 -3.43 -1.99 -3.04
CA ILE A 192 -2.88 -0.66 -2.75
C ILE A 192 -3.98 0.24 -2.21
N ILE A 193 -5.10 0.36 -2.94
CA ILE A 193 -6.26 1.16 -2.55
C ILE A 193 -6.78 0.73 -1.18
N GLY A 194 -6.98 -0.57 -0.97
CA GLY A 194 -7.44 -1.10 0.32
C GLY A 194 -6.49 -0.78 1.47
N THR A 195 -5.18 -0.79 1.24
CA THR A 195 -4.18 -0.43 2.25
C THR A 195 -4.27 1.05 2.63
N MET A 196 -4.34 1.94 1.64
CA MET A 196 -4.47 3.39 1.86
C MET A 196 -5.82 3.75 2.50
N LEU A 197 -6.89 3.07 2.10
CA LEU A 197 -8.22 3.24 2.67
C LEU A 197 -8.30 2.76 4.12
N ASN A 198 -7.67 1.63 4.44
CA ASN A 198 -7.60 1.16 5.83
C ASN A 198 -6.84 2.17 6.69
N ARG A 199 -5.77 2.76 6.15
CA ARG A 199 -5.04 3.83 6.83
C ARG A 199 -5.93 5.05 7.08
N PHE A 200 -6.73 5.48 6.10
CA PHE A 200 -7.74 6.52 6.30
C PHE A 200 -8.68 6.20 7.46
N ARG A 201 -9.18 4.95 7.53
CA ARG A 201 -10.10 4.50 8.59
C ARG A 201 -9.47 4.47 9.98
N GLU A 202 -8.18 4.15 10.08
CA GLU A 202 -7.44 4.22 11.34
C GLU A 202 -7.34 5.67 11.85
N ILE A 203 -7.10 6.62 10.93
CA ILE A 203 -6.98 8.04 11.26
C ILE A 203 -8.34 8.66 11.56
N PHE A 204 -9.39 8.28 10.81
CA PHE A 204 -10.75 8.77 11.01
C PHE A 204 -11.46 8.01 12.14
N THR A 205 -11.11 8.41 13.36
CA THR A 205 -11.55 7.79 14.61
C THR A 205 -13.07 7.85 14.84
N LYS A 206 -13.56 7.08 15.82
CA LYS A 206 -14.98 7.11 16.21
C LYS A 206 -15.37 8.48 16.78
N GLU A 207 -14.47 9.13 17.49
CA GLU A 207 -14.63 10.47 18.04
C GLU A 207 -14.86 11.49 16.91
N TRP A 208 -14.09 11.39 15.83
CA TRP A 208 -14.23 12.25 14.65
C TRP A 208 -15.56 12.02 13.92
N LYS A 209 -16.04 10.78 13.85
CA LYS A 209 -17.39 10.48 13.33
C LYS A 209 -18.49 11.15 14.16
N ASN A 210 -18.36 11.09 15.49
CA ASN A 210 -19.33 11.75 16.38
C ASN A 210 -19.29 13.28 16.24
N GLN A 211 -18.10 13.85 16.06
CA GLN A 211 -17.94 15.29 15.84
C GLN A 211 -18.54 15.73 14.49
N ALA A 212 -18.33 14.96 13.42
CA ALA A 212 -18.97 15.20 12.13
C ALA A 212 -20.50 15.26 12.26
N ASN A 213 -21.09 14.28 12.96
CA ASN A 213 -22.53 14.26 13.22
C ASN A 213 -23.02 15.48 14.02
N ARG A 214 -22.24 15.99 14.99
CA ARG A 214 -22.59 17.22 15.74
C ARG A 214 -22.58 18.46 14.85
N LEU A 215 -21.69 18.51 13.87
CA LEU A 215 -21.65 19.56 12.86
C LEU A 215 -22.73 19.38 11.77
N GLY A 216 -23.50 18.29 11.79
CA GLY A 216 -24.48 17.98 10.76
C GLY A 216 -23.85 17.56 9.42
N LEU A 217 -22.58 17.13 9.44
CA LEU A 217 -21.83 16.72 8.26
C LEU A 217 -21.69 15.20 8.19
N SER A 218 -21.91 14.64 7.01
CA SER A 218 -21.50 13.28 6.68
C SER A 218 -19.97 13.17 6.63
N ILE A 219 -19.44 11.95 6.73
CA ILE A 219 -17.99 11.70 6.58
C ILE A 219 -17.52 12.20 5.21
N HIS A 220 -18.32 12.02 4.17
CA HIS A 220 -17.96 12.48 2.83
C HIS A 220 -17.81 14.00 2.78
N GLU A 221 -18.75 14.75 3.34
CA GLU A 221 -18.69 16.22 3.41
C GLU A 221 -17.49 16.72 4.21
N VAL A 222 -17.13 16.03 5.31
CA VAL A 222 -15.89 16.33 6.05
C VAL A 222 -14.66 16.13 5.18
N VAL A 223 -14.60 15.06 4.39
CA VAL A 223 -13.48 14.81 3.47
C VAL A 223 -13.42 15.85 2.36
N ILE A 224 -14.57 16.26 1.81
CA ILE A 224 -14.64 17.36 0.82
C ILE A 224 -14.05 18.63 1.42
N LEU A 225 -14.55 19.04 2.58
CA LEU A 225 -14.09 20.26 3.24
C LEU A 225 -12.60 20.19 3.61
N ALA A 226 -12.14 19.05 4.13
CA ALA A 226 -10.73 18.83 4.42
C ALA A 226 -9.85 18.92 3.18
N SER A 227 -10.29 18.39 2.04
CA SER A 227 -9.54 18.49 0.78
C SER A 227 -9.42 19.94 0.29
N MET A 228 -10.46 20.77 0.48
CA MET A 228 -10.41 22.20 0.17
C MET A 228 -9.43 22.93 1.11
N ILE A 229 -9.52 22.69 2.42
CA ILE A 229 -8.61 23.28 3.41
C ILE A 229 -7.15 22.91 3.12
N GLU A 230 -6.87 21.65 2.75
CA GLU A 230 -5.53 21.20 2.40
C GLU A 230 -4.96 21.96 1.20
N LYS A 231 -5.79 22.26 0.18
CA LYS A 231 -5.35 22.96 -1.02
C LYS A 231 -5.18 24.47 -0.84
N GLU A 232 -5.87 25.08 0.11
CA GLU A 232 -5.75 26.51 0.43
C GLU A 232 -4.56 26.83 1.33
N THR A 233 -4.11 25.86 2.13
CA THR A 233 -3.20 26.17 3.22
C THR A 233 -1.72 26.06 2.82
N GLY A 234 -1.01 27.19 2.84
CA GLY A 234 0.47 27.23 2.87
C GLY A 234 1.05 27.11 4.29
N SER A 235 0.37 27.67 5.29
CA SER A 235 0.83 27.73 6.68
C SER A 235 -0.04 26.92 7.65
N ALA A 236 0.56 25.96 8.35
CA ALA A 236 -0.19 24.97 9.11
C ALA A 236 -1.12 25.51 10.21
N PHE A 237 -0.80 26.67 10.79
CA PHE A 237 -1.58 27.29 11.87
C PHE A 237 -2.86 27.99 11.37
N GLU A 238 -2.99 28.27 10.07
CA GLU A 238 -4.18 28.94 9.52
C GLU A 238 -5.32 27.97 9.20
N ARG A 239 -5.06 26.65 9.16
CA ARG A 239 -6.08 25.64 8.80
C ARG A 239 -7.40 25.78 9.57
N PRO A 240 -7.41 25.96 10.91
CA PRO A 240 -8.65 26.12 11.65
C PRO A 240 -9.41 27.42 11.30
N ILE A 241 -8.68 28.48 10.94
CA ILE A 241 -9.27 29.78 10.54
C ILE A 241 -9.82 29.72 9.11
N ILE A 242 -9.11 29.06 8.19
CA ILE A 242 -9.63 28.79 6.84
C ILE A 242 -10.87 27.90 6.94
N SER A 243 -10.84 26.90 7.81
CA SER A 243 -12.01 26.05 8.07
C SER A 243 -13.19 26.87 8.59
N SER A 244 -12.99 27.79 9.53
CA SER A 244 -14.07 28.64 10.05
C SER A 244 -14.70 29.49 8.95
N VAL A 245 -13.92 30.05 8.02
CA VAL A 245 -14.47 30.79 6.87
C VAL A 245 -15.39 29.91 6.02
N PHE A 246 -14.97 28.68 5.70
CA PHE A 246 -15.82 27.78 4.91
C PHE A 246 -17.09 27.37 5.66
N HIS A 247 -17.00 27.04 6.96
CA HIS A 247 -18.17 26.75 7.80
C HIS A 247 -19.14 27.93 7.86
N ASN A 248 -18.63 29.14 8.11
CA ASN A 248 -19.44 30.36 8.18
C ASN A 248 -20.15 30.66 6.85
N ARG A 249 -19.45 30.47 5.73
CA ARG A 249 -20.04 30.62 4.38
C ARG A 249 -21.14 29.60 4.13
N LEU A 250 -20.91 28.32 4.46
CA LEU A 250 -21.92 27.27 4.34
C LEU A 250 -23.17 27.59 5.16
N GLN A 251 -23.00 27.99 6.43
CA GLN A 251 -24.11 28.34 7.31
C GLN A 251 -24.93 29.55 6.80
N LYS A 252 -24.28 30.50 6.13
CA LYS A 252 -24.93 31.68 5.53
C LYS A 252 -25.46 31.44 4.12
N GLY A 253 -25.32 30.23 3.56
CA GLY A 253 -25.72 29.93 2.18
C GLY A 253 -24.89 30.69 1.13
N MET A 254 -23.67 31.10 1.49
CA MET A 254 -22.73 31.76 0.58
C MET A 254 -21.99 30.73 -0.28
N ARG A 255 -21.55 31.16 -1.46
CA ARG A 255 -20.63 30.40 -2.30
C ARG A 255 -19.25 30.30 -1.64
N LEU A 256 -18.56 29.17 -1.81
CA LEU A 256 -17.25 28.98 -1.17
C LEU A 256 -16.12 29.68 -1.92
N GLU A 257 -16.25 29.86 -3.24
CA GLU A 257 -15.33 30.64 -4.07
C GLU A 257 -13.84 30.29 -3.85
N SER A 258 -13.53 29.00 -3.93
CA SER A 258 -12.19 28.46 -3.73
C SER A 258 -11.54 28.09 -5.06
N ASP A 259 -10.45 28.76 -5.42
CA ASP A 259 -9.68 28.53 -6.65
C ASP A 259 -9.30 27.06 -6.89
N PRO A 260 -8.79 26.30 -5.87
CA PRO A 260 -8.50 24.88 -6.00
C PRO A 260 -9.66 24.03 -6.54
N THR A 261 -10.90 24.38 -6.22
CA THR A 261 -12.07 23.63 -6.69
C THR A 261 -12.32 23.82 -8.19
N VAL A 262 -12.00 25.00 -8.72
CA VAL A 262 -12.05 25.28 -10.15
C VAL A 262 -10.91 24.59 -10.86
N ILE A 263 -9.70 24.70 -10.30
CA ILE A 263 -8.48 24.06 -10.86
C ILE A 263 -8.66 22.55 -10.99
N TYR A 264 -9.27 21.90 -9.99
CA TYR A 264 -9.55 20.46 -10.04
C TYR A 264 -10.46 20.06 -11.22
N ALA A 265 -11.37 20.94 -11.64
CA ALA A 265 -12.27 20.68 -12.77
C ALA A 265 -11.61 20.91 -14.14
N ILE A 266 -10.42 21.51 -14.19
CA ILE A 266 -9.71 21.83 -15.43
C ILE A 266 -8.77 20.66 -15.75
N GLN A 267 -8.94 20.09 -16.95
CA GLN A 267 -7.97 19.15 -17.50
C GLN A 267 -6.71 19.90 -17.93
N ASP A 268 -5.54 19.34 -17.63
CA ASP A 268 -4.24 19.88 -18.04
C ASP A 268 -3.99 21.35 -17.65
N PHE A 269 -4.33 21.71 -16.40
CA PHE A 269 -4.13 23.06 -15.88
C PHE A 269 -2.67 23.52 -16.02
N ASP A 270 -2.46 24.61 -16.76
CA ASP A 270 -1.16 25.19 -17.11
C ASP A 270 -0.58 26.13 -16.03
N GLY A 271 -1.28 26.29 -14.91
CA GLY A 271 -0.92 27.22 -13.84
C GLY A 271 -1.61 28.58 -13.93
N ASN A 272 -2.34 28.88 -15.01
CA ASN A 272 -2.99 30.16 -15.22
C ASN A 272 -4.52 30.06 -15.09
N LEU A 273 -5.05 30.53 -13.96
CA LEU A 273 -6.50 30.57 -13.74
C LEU A 273 -7.11 31.81 -14.40
N THR A 274 -7.87 31.60 -15.49
CA THR A 274 -8.49 32.68 -16.26
C THR A 274 -9.88 33.05 -15.73
N ARG A 275 -10.36 34.24 -16.10
CA ARG A 275 -11.74 34.66 -15.79
C ARG A 275 -12.78 33.73 -16.41
N GLU A 276 -12.48 33.14 -17.58
CA GLU A 276 -13.36 32.16 -18.23
C GLU A 276 -13.52 30.92 -17.36
N HIS A 277 -12.42 30.38 -16.82
CA HIS A 277 -12.46 29.23 -15.90
C HIS A 277 -13.37 29.48 -14.69
N LEU A 278 -13.25 30.66 -14.07
CA LEU A 278 -14.12 31.06 -12.95
C LEU A 278 -15.59 31.20 -13.36
N GLN A 279 -15.86 31.44 -14.64
CA GLN A 279 -17.21 31.63 -15.17
C GLN A 279 -17.89 30.34 -15.63
N THR A 280 -17.13 29.31 -15.97
CA THR A 280 -17.63 28.00 -16.44
C THR A 280 -18.32 27.22 -15.34
N LEU A 281 -19.57 26.80 -15.58
CA LEU A 281 -20.32 25.97 -14.63
C LEU A 281 -19.79 24.52 -14.66
N THR A 282 -19.28 24.05 -13.53
CA THR A 282 -18.94 22.64 -13.31
C THR A 282 -19.46 22.21 -11.92
N PRO A 283 -19.64 20.90 -11.66
CA PRO A 283 -20.03 20.40 -10.33
C PRO A 283 -19.01 20.67 -9.22
N TYR A 284 -17.80 21.11 -9.57
CA TYR A 284 -16.74 21.46 -8.62
C TYR A 284 -16.53 22.98 -8.51
N ASN A 285 -16.97 23.79 -9.47
CA ASN A 285 -16.71 25.22 -9.46
C ASN A 285 -17.55 25.94 -8.39
N THR A 286 -16.94 26.15 -7.22
CA THR A 286 -17.56 26.84 -6.07
C THR A 286 -17.77 28.34 -6.25
N TYR A 287 -17.40 28.94 -7.39
CA TYR A 287 -17.86 30.28 -7.79
C TYR A 287 -19.26 30.27 -8.39
N LYS A 288 -19.75 29.11 -8.81
CA LYS A 288 -21.02 28.95 -9.54
C LYS A 288 -22.07 28.17 -8.76
N ILE A 289 -21.64 27.16 -8.01
CA ILE A 289 -22.54 26.38 -7.15
C ILE A 289 -22.62 26.98 -5.74
N ILE A 290 -23.69 26.67 -5.03
CA ILE A 290 -23.87 26.97 -3.60
C ILE A 290 -23.62 25.67 -2.83
N GLY A 291 -22.90 25.75 -1.72
CA GLY A 291 -22.53 24.58 -0.91
C GLY A 291 -21.20 23.95 -1.32
N LEU A 292 -21.02 22.70 -0.92
CA LEU A 292 -19.82 21.91 -1.21
C LEU A 292 -19.80 21.44 -2.68
N PRO A 293 -18.59 21.25 -3.28
CA PRO A 293 -18.46 20.62 -4.58
C PRO A 293 -18.93 19.16 -4.58
N LEU A 294 -19.07 18.57 -5.77
CA LEU A 294 -19.53 17.19 -5.96
C LEU A 294 -18.73 16.15 -5.16
N GLY A 295 -17.44 16.39 -4.93
CA GLY A 295 -16.57 15.50 -4.19
C GLY A 295 -15.27 16.18 -3.76
N PRO A 296 -14.38 15.44 -3.09
CA PRO A 296 -13.07 15.93 -2.69
C PRO A 296 -12.21 16.27 -3.92
N ILE A 297 -11.26 17.18 -3.74
CA ILE A 297 -10.35 17.63 -4.82
C ILE A 297 -8.90 17.18 -4.64
N ALA A 298 -8.63 16.47 -3.54
CA ALA A 298 -7.34 15.89 -3.18
C ALA A 298 -7.50 14.97 -1.97
N ASN A 299 -6.46 14.18 -1.66
CA ASN A 299 -6.36 13.39 -0.44
C ASN A 299 -5.81 14.27 0.72
N PRO A 300 -6.64 14.61 1.72
CA PRO A 300 -6.22 15.49 2.81
C PRO A 300 -5.35 14.76 3.84
N GLY A 301 -4.47 15.50 4.49
CA GLY A 301 -3.72 15.04 5.65
C GLY A 301 -4.56 14.99 6.92
N ARG A 302 -3.98 14.43 7.98
CA ARG A 302 -4.64 14.37 9.30
C ARG A 302 -5.03 15.75 9.81
N LYS A 303 -4.16 16.76 9.64
CA LYS A 303 -4.39 18.12 10.15
C LYS A 303 -5.52 18.84 9.41
N ALA A 304 -5.71 18.59 8.11
CA ALA A 304 -6.83 19.17 7.37
C ALA A 304 -8.16 18.50 7.74
N LEU A 305 -8.16 17.18 7.94
CA LEU A 305 -9.32 16.45 8.48
C LEU A 305 -9.70 16.96 9.88
N GLU A 306 -8.71 17.17 10.75
CA GLU A 306 -8.92 17.74 12.08
C GLU A 306 -9.49 19.16 12.00
N ALA A 307 -8.90 20.03 11.18
CA ALA A 307 -9.39 21.40 11.00
C ALA A 307 -10.85 21.44 10.49
N ALA A 308 -11.23 20.55 9.56
CA ALA A 308 -12.61 20.45 9.08
C ALA A 308 -13.61 20.11 10.19
N LEU A 309 -13.19 19.35 11.22
CA LEU A 309 -14.02 18.93 12.36
C LEU A 309 -13.96 19.90 13.55
N TYR A 310 -12.89 20.68 13.64
CA TYR A 310 -12.63 21.63 14.73
C TYR A 310 -12.22 22.99 14.15
N PRO A 311 -13.14 23.70 13.48
CA PRO A 311 -12.87 25.05 13.00
C PRO A 311 -12.60 26.00 14.16
N ALA A 312 -11.85 27.07 13.90
CA ALA A 312 -11.72 28.17 14.86
C ALA A 312 -13.07 28.86 15.07
N ASP A 313 -13.31 29.38 16.26
CA ASP A 313 -14.51 30.18 16.54
C ASP A 313 -14.25 31.63 16.12
N THR A 314 -14.66 31.99 14.90
CA THR A 314 -14.50 33.34 14.34
C THR A 314 -15.67 33.68 13.42
N ASP A 315 -15.89 34.96 13.17
CA ASP A 315 -16.89 35.47 12.22
C ASP A 315 -16.34 35.75 10.81
N TYR A 316 -15.14 35.25 10.51
CA TYR A 316 -14.49 35.54 9.22
C TYR A 316 -15.29 34.95 8.06
N LEU A 317 -15.42 35.73 6.98
CA LEU A 317 -16.12 35.34 5.75
C LEU A 317 -15.22 35.40 4.52
N PHE A 318 -14.06 36.02 4.62
CA PHE A 318 -13.16 36.20 3.50
C PHE A 318 -11.72 36.01 3.95
N PHE A 319 -10.88 35.52 3.04
CA PHE A 319 -9.43 35.55 3.20
C PHE A 319 -8.76 35.86 1.87
N VAL A 320 -7.59 36.46 1.92
CA VAL A 320 -6.74 36.72 0.74
C VAL A 320 -5.29 36.45 1.08
N SER A 321 -4.56 35.80 0.19
CA SER A 321 -3.14 35.51 0.39
C SER A 321 -2.31 36.80 0.50
N LYS A 322 -1.41 36.84 1.47
CA LYS A 322 -0.41 37.90 1.66
C LYS A 322 0.86 37.68 0.82
N ARG A 323 0.93 36.58 0.05
CA ARG A 323 2.08 36.13 -0.77
C ARG A 323 3.32 35.69 0.02
N ASP A 324 3.18 35.47 1.32
CA ASP A 324 4.22 34.96 2.22
C ASP A 324 3.82 33.62 2.85
N ALA A 325 2.93 32.87 2.16
CA ALA A 325 2.26 31.66 2.63
C ALA A 325 1.27 31.85 3.78
N THR A 326 0.93 33.10 4.15
CA THR A 326 -0.14 33.42 5.12
C THR A 326 -1.27 34.22 4.46
N HIS A 327 -2.36 34.42 5.21
CA HIS A 327 -3.58 35.08 4.74
C HIS A 327 -3.98 36.27 5.60
N GLN A 328 -4.69 37.22 4.98
CA GLN A 328 -5.44 38.26 5.67
C GLN A 328 -6.92 37.85 5.70
N PHE A 329 -7.48 37.74 6.90
CA PHE A 329 -8.89 37.39 7.11
C PHE A 329 -9.75 38.65 7.29
N SER A 330 -11.02 38.59 6.90
CA SER A 330 -11.96 39.71 6.97
C SER A 330 -13.40 39.25 7.19
N ASN A 331 -14.18 40.07 7.90
CA ASN A 331 -15.59 39.76 8.24
C ASN A 331 -16.56 40.31 7.18
N ASN A 332 -16.14 41.27 6.37
CA ASN A 332 -16.97 41.90 5.34
C ASN A 332 -16.21 42.12 4.02
N ILE A 333 -16.96 42.37 2.95
CA ILE A 333 -16.43 42.50 1.60
C ILE A 333 -15.58 43.77 1.41
N ASP A 334 -15.87 44.85 2.15
CA ASP A 334 -15.13 46.11 2.04
C ASP A 334 -13.71 45.99 2.62
N GLU A 335 -13.56 45.32 3.77
CA GLU A 335 -12.28 44.93 4.32
C GLU A 335 -11.51 44.01 3.38
N HIS A 336 -12.18 42.99 2.84
CA HIS A 336 -11.56 42.06 1.91
C HIS A 336 -11.04 42.79 0.65
N ASN A 337 -11.85 43.65 0.03
CA ASN A 337 -11.46 44.43 -1.15
C ASN A 337 -10.27 45.37 -0.86
N ARG A 338 -10.21 45.95 0.34
CA ARG A 338 -9.03 46.73 0.79
C ARG A 338 -7.79 45.84 0.91
N ALA A 339 -7.92 44.67 1.53
CA ALA A 339 -6.82 43.72 1.65
C ALA A 339 -6.32 43.22 0.28
N VAL A 340 -7.23 42.92 -0.66
CA VAL A 340 -6.89 42.54 -2.04
C VAL A 340 -6.07 43.63 -2.72
N LYS A 341 -6.47 44.90 -2.61
CA LYS A 341 -5.70 46.03 -3.18
C LYS A 341 -4.29 46.10 -2.63
N ILE A 342 -4.12 45.93 -1.31
CA ILE A 342 -2.82 45.99 -0.62
C ILE A 342 -1.91 44.83 -1.02
N PHE A 343 -2.42 43.59 -0.93
CA PHE A 343 -1.57 42.39 -1.05
C PHE A 343 -1.44 41.86 -2.48
N GLN A 344 -2.43 42.09 -3.36
CA GLN A 344 -2.42 41.54 -4.71
C GLN A 344 -2.12 42.57 -5.81
N ILE A 345 -2.53 43.83 -5.65
CA ILE A 345 -2.44 44.83 -6.73
C ILE A 345 -1.22 45.73 -6.57
N GLN A 346 -0.97 46.28 -5.37
CA GLN A 346 0.08 47.29 -5.15
C GLN A 346 1.53 46.75 -5.07
N LYS A 347 1.71 45.43 -4.92
CA LYS A 347 3.04 44.77 -4.92
C LYS A 347 3.37 44.09 -6.25
N ARG A 348 2.77 44.54 -7.36
CA ARG A 348 3.25 44.32 -8.73
C ARG A 348 3.92 45.60 -9.19
#